data_AF-A0A417Z782-F1
#
_entry.id   AF-A0A417Z782-F1
#
_cell.length_a   1.000
_cell.length_b   1.000
_cell.length_c   1.000
_cell.angle_alpha   90.00
_cell.angle_beta   90.00
_cell.angle_gamma   90.00
#
_symmetry.space_group_name_H-M   'P 1'
#
loop_
_entity.id
_entity.type
_entity.pdbx_description
1 polymer ?
#
loop_
_entity_poly.entity_id
_entity_poly.type
_entity_poly.pdbx_seq_one_letter_code
_entity_poly.pdbx_strand_id
1 'polypeptide(L)'
;MEIGPLSEWVTASAEVAAVIVALFLPYYEEHRKTKLRNRNLKLFLQKLVKDAMREPEKINNLESFLKFGYWIDYNSDDEIIFIIGNQILSELKSNQDNNTTEQKVKSLLKQLALEGD
;
A
#
# COMPACT_ATOMS: atom_id res chain seq x y z
N MET A 1 54.20 18.29 0.98
CA MET A 1 52.75 18.53 0.88
C MET A 1 52.25 18.51 2.31
N GLU A 2 52.02 19.70 2.89
CA GLU A 2 51.51 19.75 4.26
C GLU A 2 50.07 19.25 4.23
N ILE A 3 49.82 18.18 4.98
CA ILE A 3 48.47 17.66 5.15
C ILE A 3 47.70 18.78 5.85
N GLY A 4 46.68 19.35 5.18
CA GLY A 4 45.86 20.41 5.73
C GLY A 4 45.29 20.05 7.11
N PRO A 5 44.92 21.03 7.94
CA PRO A 5 44.45 20.80 9.30
C PRO A 5 43.31 19.78 9.32
N LEU A 6 43.26 18.95 10.38
CA LEU A 6 42.24 17.90 10.53
C LEU A 6 40.81 18.43 10.37
N SER A 7 40.56 19.70 10.68
CA SER A 7 39.28 20.38 10.49
C SER A 7 38.83 20.47 9.03
N GLU A 8 39.76 20.64 8.07
CA GLU A 8 39.43 20.71 6.64
C GLU A 8 39.00 19.34 6.11
N TRP A 9 39.65 18.27 6.55
CA TRP A 9 39.26 16.89 6.21
C TRP A 9 37.90 16.52 6.80
N VAL A 10 37.63 16.95 8.04
CA VAL A 10 36.32 16.75 8.68
C VAL A 10 35.23 17.53 7.94
N THR A 11 35.51 18.77 7.52
CA THR A 11 34.56 19.60 6.77
C THR A 11 34.26 19.01 5.40
N ALA A 12 35.29 18.62 4.64
CA ALA A 12 35.12 18.00 3.33
C ALA A 12 34.37 16.66 3.41
N SER A 13 34.62 15.84 4.44
CA SER A 13 33.87 14.59 4.63
C SER A 13 32.41 14.83 5.02
N ALA A 14 32.13 15.84 5.85
CA ALA A 14 30.77 16.24 6.20
C ALA A 14 30.00 16.79 4.99
N GLU A 15 30.66 17.57 4.13
CA GLU A 15 30.06 18.11 2.91
C GLU A 15 29.70 16.99 1.93
N VAL A 16 30.63 16.05 1.68
CA VAL A 16 30.37 14.89 0.84
C VAL A 16 29.22 14.04 1.41
N ALA A 17 29.19 13.81 2.72
CA ALA A 17 28.09 13.09 3.36
C ALA A 17 26.74 13.82 3.21
N ALA A 18 26.72 15.15 3.36
CA ALA A 18 25.52 15.96 3.19
C ALA A 18 24.96 15.88 1.76
N VAL A 19 25.84 15.93 0.75
CA VAL A 19 25.45 15.77 -0.66
C VAL A 19 24.87 14.37 -0.90
N ILE A 20 25.50 13.32 -0.39
CA ILE A 20 25.00 11.94 -0.51
C ILE A 20 23.60 11.84 0.13
N VAL A 21 23.43 12.32 1.36
CA VAL A 21 22.13 12.29 2.04
C VAL A 21 21.08 13.08 1.25
N ALA A 22 21.40 14.27 0.76
CA ALA A 22 20.47 15.09 -0.03
C ALA A 22 20.03 14.39 -1.33
N LEU A 23 20.90 13.62 -1.97
CA LEU A 23 20.58 12.85 -3.18
C LEU A 23 19.67 11.65 -2.88
N PHE A 24 19.88 10.94 -1.77
CA PHE A 24 19.15 9.70 -1.45
C PHE A 24 17.93 9.88 -0.54
N LEU A 25 17.84 10.99 0.19
CA LEU A 25 16.69 11.32 1.03
C LEU A 25 15.35 11.32 0.28
N PRO A 26 15.20 11.97 -0.91
CA PRO A 26 13.92 11.96 -1.62
C PRO A 26 13.46 10.56 -1.98
N TYR A 27 14.39 9.71 -2.44
CA TYR A 27 14.12 8.31 -2.76
C TYR A 27 13.65 7.52 -1.53
N TYR A 28 14.35 7.68 -0.39
CA TYR A 28 13.97 7.03 0.85
C TYR A 28 12.58 7.46 1.33
N GLU A 29 12.28 8.75 1.26
CA GLU A 29 10.98 9.28 1.66
C GLU A 29 9.85 8.76 0.77
N GLU A 30 10.05 8.73 -0.55
CA GLU A 30 9.07 8.20 -1.51
C GLU A 30 8.78 6.72 -1.26
N HIS A 31 9.83 5.92 -1.03
CA HIS A 31 9.68 4.51 -0.71
C HIS A 31 8.91 4.29 0.59
N ARG A 32 9.24 5.06 1.64
CA ARG A 32 8.53 5.02 2.92
C ARG A 32 7.07 5.45 2.80
N LYS A 33 6.78 6.51 2.03
CA LYS A 33 5.42 7.01 1.76
C LYS A 33 4.60 5.96 1.01
N THR A 34 5.18 5.30 0.01
CA THR A 34 4.53 4.24 -0.76
C THR A 34 4.19 3.04 0.12
N LYS A 35 5.13 2.56 0.94
CA LYS A 35 4.88 1.46 1.90
C LYS A 35 3.77 1.80 2.91
N LEU A 36 3.76 3.03 3.42
CA LEU A 36 2.73 3.49 4.34
C LEU A 36 1.36 3.60 3.65
N ARG A 37 1.31 4.15 2.44
CA ARG A 37 0.09 4.26 1.63
C ARG A 37 -0.50 2.88 1.35
N ASN A 38 0.31 1.96 0.82
CA ASN A 38 -0.09 0.59 0.53
C ASN A 38 -0.66 -0.11 1.77
N ARG A 39 0.05 -0.04 2.91
CA ARG A 39 -0.46 -0.59 4.18
C ARG A 39 -1.81 0.00 4.57
N ASN A 40 -1.99 1.31 4.46
CA ASN A 40 -3.24 1.97 4.80
C ASN A 40 -4.37 1.56 3.84
N LEU A 41 -4.09 1.43 2.54
CA LEU A 41 -5.05 0.94 1.54
C LEU A 41 -5.50 -0.50 1.85
N LYS A 42 -4.56 -1.41 2.16
CA LYS A 42 -4.86 -2.79 2.55
C LYS A 42 -5.77 -2.84 3.79
N LEU A 43 -5.43 -2.08 4.83
CA LEU A 43 -6.23 -2.01 6.06
C LEU A 43 -7.63 -1.43 5.81
N PHE A 44 -7.72 -0.39 4.98
CA PHE A 44 -9.00 0.23 4.64
C PHE A 44 -9.89 -0.71 3.83
N LEU A 45 -9.33 -1.37 2.81
CA LEU A 45 -10.03 -2.40 2.04
C LEU A 45 -10.53 -3.53 2.94
N GLN A 46 -9.67 -4.06 3.82
CA GLN A 46 -10.05 -5.11 4.75
C GLN A 46 -11.22 -4.69 5.66
N LYS A 47 -11.23 -3.42 6.10
CA LYS A 47 -12.34 -2.88 6.89
C LYS A 47 -13.63 -2.83 6.07
N LEU A 48 -13.59 -2.27 4.86
CA LEU A 48 -14.77 -2.19 3.99
C LEU A 48 -15.34 -3.56 3.65
N VAL A 49 -14.48 -4.55 3.41
CA VAL A 49 -14.91 -5.94 3.15
C VAL A 49 -15.58 -6.54 4.39
N LYS A 50 -14.99 -6.38 5.58
CA LYS A 50 -15.60 -6.85 6.83
C LYS A 50 -16.95 -6.20 7.10
N ASP A 51 -17.06 -4.90 6.83
CA ASP A 51 -18.29 -4.14 6.99
C ASP A 51 -19.36 -4.64 5.99
N ALA A 52 -19.00 -4.85 4.72
CA ALA A 52 -19.89 -5.38 3.69
C ALA A 52 -20.34 -6.83 3.94
N MET A 53 -19.50 -7.65 4.58
CA MET A 53 -19.88 -9.01 4.99
C MET A 53 -20.87 -9.05 6.17
N ARG A 54 -20.81 -8.05 7.05
CA ARG A 54 -21.73 -7.95 8.21
C ARG A 54 -23.05 -7.30 7.85
N GLU A 55 -22.96 -6.27 7.01
CA GLU A 55 -24.06 -5.38 6.65
C GLU A 55 -24.08 -5.28 5.12
N PRO A 56 -24.97 -6.05 4.44
CA PRO A 56 -25.04 -6.07 2.98
C PRO A 56 -25.26 -4.68 2.35
N GLU A 57 -25.93 -3.75 3.05
CA GLU A 57 -26.09 -2.37 2.60
C GLU A 57 -24.77 -1.60 2.42
N LYS A 58 -23.68 -2.04 3.09
CA LYS A 58 -22.36 -1.41 3.00
C LYS A 58 -21.53 -1.86 1.80
N ILE A 59 -22.02 -2.82 1.00
CA ILE A 59 -21.38 -3.23 -0.26
C ILE A 59 -21.15 -2.03 -1.20
N ASN A 60 -22.07 -1.05 -1.19
CA ASN A 60 -21.94 0.17 -2.00
C ASN A 60 -20.73 1.04 -1.61
N ASN A 61 -20.31 1.00 -0.34
CA ASN A 61 -19.14 1.75 0.13
C ASN A 61 -17.85 1.12 -0.41
N LEU A 62 -17.77 -0.22 -0.42
CA LEU A 62 -16.68 -0.97 -1.04
C LEU A 62 -16.60 -0.68 -2.54
N GLU A 63 -17.74 -0.75 -3.24
CA GLU A 63 -17.81 -0.45 -4.66
C GLU A 63 -17.39 0.99 -4.98
N SER A 64 -17.85 1.96 -4.19
CA SER A 64 -17.49 3.37 -4.37
C SER A 64 -15.99 3.57 -4.18
N PHE A 65 -15.40 2.97 -3.14
CA PHE A 65 -13.96 3.02 -2.90
C PHE A 65 -13.16 2.45 -4.08
N LEU A 66 -13.55 1.30 -4.61
CA LEU A 66 -12.86 0.67 -5.74
C LEU A 66 -12.99 1.50 -7.02
N LYS A 67 -14.17 2.09 -7.26
CA LYS A 67 -14.39 3.01 -8.39
C LYS A 67 -13.55 4.27 -8.29
N PHE A 68 -13.53 4.93 -7.12
CA PHE A 68 -12.70 6.11 -6.90
C PHE A 68 -11.22 5.79 -7.02
N GLY A 69 -10.85 4.61 -6.54
CA GLY A 69 -9.53 4.08 -6.72
C GLY A 69 -9.07 4.18 -8.18
N TYR A 70 -9.84 3.64 -9.12
CA TYR A 70 -9.46 3.59 -10.54
C TYR A 70 -9.00 4.94 -11.15
N TRP A 71 -9.40 6.07 -10.56
CA TRP A 71 -9.02 7.41 -11.02
C TRP A 71 -7.67 7.90 -10.46
N ILE A 72 -7.09 7.19 -9.51
CA ILE A 72 -5.82 7.52 -8.87
C ILE A 72 -4.70 6.82 -9.63
N ASP A 73 -3.67 7.57 -10.00
CA ASP A 73 -2.48 7.01 -10.63
C ASP A 73 -1.77 6.06 -9.65
N TYR A 74 -1.67 4.79 -10.03
CA TYR A 74 -1.21 3.72 -9.16
C TYR A 74 0.21 3.30 -9.49
N ASN A 75 0.99 3.05 -8.44
CA ASN A 75 2.15 2.18 -8.56
C ASN A 75 1.67 0.73 -8.69
N SER A 76 2.46 -0.14 -9.31
CA SER A 76 2.13 -1.57 -9.56
C SER A 76 1.54 -2.31 -8.35
N ASP A 77 2.03 -2.02 -7.16
CA ASP A 77 1.62 -2.71 -5.93
C ASP A 77 0.19 -2.32 -5.49
N ASP A 78 -0.24 -1.09 -5.80
CA ASP A 78 -1.59 -0.65 -5.46
C ASP A 78 -2.59 -1.28 -6.42
N GLU A 79 -2.24 -1.47 -7.70
CA GLU A 79 -3.10 -2.09 -8.71
C GLU A 79 -3.60 -3.47 -8.26
N ILE A 80 -2.72 -4.30 -7.68
CA ILE A 80 -3.06 -5.62 -7.16
C ILE A 80 -4.12 -5.54 -6.05
N ILE A 81 -4.03 -4.53 -5.17
CA ILE A 81 -5.02 -4.30 -4.10
C ILE A 81 -6.41 -4.08 -4.70
N PHE A 82 -6.50 -3.29 -5.78
CA PHE A 82 -7.78 -3.00 -6.44
C PHE A 82 -8.29 -4.18 -7.26
N ILE A 83 -7.42 -4.97 -7.89
CA ILE A 83 -7.80 -6.22 -8.57
C ILE A 83 -8.42 -7.20 -7.56
N ILE A 84 -7.73 -7.46 -6.44
CA ILE A 84 -8.23 -8.34 -5.37
C ILE A 84 -9.53 -7.76 -4.78
N GLY A 85 -9.60 -6.46 -4.55
CA GLY A 85 -10.79 -5.79 -4.06
C GLY A 85 -12.01 -5.97 -4.98
N ASN A 86 -11.82 -5.87 -6.30
CA ASN A 86 -12.87 -6.10 -7.29
C ASN A 86 -13.31 -7.58 -7.34
N GLN A 87 -12.38 -8.53 -7.18
CA GLN A 87 -12.71 -9.95 -7.06
C GLN A 87 -13.58 -10.20 -5.81
N ILE A 88 -13.21 -9.61 -4.67
CA ILE A 88 -14.00 -9.69 -3.43
C ILE A 88 -15.39 -9.10 -3.65
N LEU A 89 -15.50 -7.92 -4.29
CA LEU A 89 -16.79 -7.30 -4.59
C LEU A 89 -17.67 -8.21 -5.47
N SER A 90 -17.07 -8.86 -6.47
CA SER A 90 -17.79 -9.80 -7.34
C SER A 90 -18.31 -11.01 -6.57
N GLU A 91 -17.52 -11.57 -5.66
CA GLU A 91 -17.93 -12.69 -4.80
C GLU A 91 -19.03 -12.27 -3.82
N LEU A 92 -18.94 -11.07 -3.21
CA LEU A 92 -19.96 -10.54 -2.32
C LEU A 92 -21.30 -10.25 -3.01
N LYS A 93 -21.27 -9.89 -4.30
CA LYS A 93 -22.48 -9.68 -5.12
C LYS A 93 -23.03 -10.97 -5.73
N SER A 94 -22.21 -12.03 -5.78
CA SER A 94 -22.63 -13.33 -6.28
C SER A 94 -23.61 -13.94 -5.28
N ASN A 95 -24.81 -14.32 -5.75
CA ASN A 95 -25.85 -15.01 -4.96
C ASN A 95 -25.47 -16.48 -4.64
N GLN A 96 -24.19 -16.76 -4.41
CA GLN A 96 -23.69 -18.06 -3.98
C GLN A 96 -23.91 -18.27 -2.48
N ASP A 97 -23.89 -19.53 -2.06
CA ASP A 97 -24.03 -19.92 -0.65
C ASP A 97 -23.06 -19.15 0.25
N ASN A 98 -23.60 -18.52 1.31
CA ASN A 98 -22.90 -17.54 2.15
C ASN A 98 -21.59 -18.10 2.75
N ASN A 99 -21.55 -19.40 3.06
CA ASN A 99 -20.38 -20.05 3.64
C ASN A 99 -19.23 -20.19 2.61
N THR A 100 -19.56 -20.47 1.34
CA THR A 100 -18.58 -20.56 0.25
C THR A 100 -18.00 -19.18 -0.07
N THR A 101 -18.85 -18.15 -0.08
CA THR A 101 -18.47 -16.75 -0.29
C THR A 101 -17.52 -16.27 0.82
N GLU A 102 -17.85 -16.56 2.08
CA GLU A 102 -17.01 -16.15 3.22
C GLU A 102 -15.61 -16.80 3.18
N GLN A 103 -15.51 -18.07 2.79
CA GLN A 103 -14.21 -18.75 2.68
C GLN A 103 -13.34 -18.17 1.57
N LYS A 104 -13.92 -17.88 0.40
CA LYS A 104 -13.22 -17.23 -0.72
C LYS A 104 -12.78 -15.80 -0.39
N VAL A 105 -13.64 -15.02 0.25
CA VAL A 105 -13.28 -13.65 0.67
C VAL A 105 -12.12 -13.68 1.68
N LYS A 106 -12.11 -14.64 2.62
CA LYS A 106 -10.98 -14.82 3.56
C LYS A 106 -9.69 -15.23 2.85
N SER A 107 -9.74 -16.09 1.83
CA SER A 107 -8.54 -16.48 1.08
C SER A 107 -7.96 -15.31 0.26
N LEU A 108 -8.82 -14.51 -0.37
CA LEU A 108 -8.43 -13.29 -1.10
C LEU A 108 -7.82 -12.24 -0.16
N LEU A 109 -8.39 -12.02 1.02
CA LEU A 109 -7.79 -11.14 2.04
C LEU A 109 -6.44 -11.67 2.54
N LYS A 110 -6.24 -12.98 2.57
CA LYS A 110 -4.96 -13.58 2.95
C LYS A 110 -3.90 -13.37 1.86
N GLN A 111 -4.26 -13.47 0.59
CA GLN A 111 -3.34 -13.14 -0.52
C GLN A 111 -2.86 -11.68 -0.41
N LEU A 112 -3.78 -10.75 -0.14
CA LEU A 112 -3.46 -9.34 0.09
C LEU A 112 -2.45 -9.12 1.25
N ALA A 113 -2.50 -9.96 2.28
CA ALA A 113 -1.62 -9.90 3.44
C ALA A 113 -0.25 -10.58 3.21
N LEU A 114 -0.17 -11.58 2.33
CA LEU A 114 1.06 -12.35 2.06
C LEU A 114 1.99 -11.67 1.06
N GLU A 115 1.50 -10.74 0.25
CA GLU A 115 2.27 -10.02 -0.77
C GLU A 115 3.04 -8.80 -0.20
N GLY A 116 3.25 -8.75 1.12
CA GLY A 116 3.79 -7.58 1.82
C GLY A 116 5.01 -7.84 2.73
N ASP A 117 5.55 -9.06 2.72
CA ASP A 117 6.77 -9.46 3.44
C ASP A 117 7.93 -9.75 2.47
#